data_AF-A0AAE0M8A3-F1
#
_entry.id   AF-A0AAE0M8A3-F1
#
_cell.length_a   1.000
_cell.length_b   1.000
_cell.length_c   1.000
_cell.angle_alpha   90.00
_cell.angle_beta   90.00
_cell.angle_gamma   90.00
#
_symmetry.space_group_name_H-M   'P 1'
#
loop_
_entity.id
_entity.type
_entity.pdbx_description
1 polymer ?
#
loop_
_entity_poly.entity_id
_entity_poly.type
_entity_poly.pdbx_seq_one_letter_code
_entity_poly.pdbx_strand_id
1 'polypeptide(L)'
;MGGLNLEVVKVNFAPLFPCRRGASPPLPFPRPLTGLTIFGTAKFGMYLMFPIGIMYYFGTNLDSRFSVPDFWPKPEQTNKVPTDRDEINAELERLRAKRLYLRDRRLAAEAQAQARQQQAQAQAQQADDSRQ
;
A
#
# COMPACT_ATOMS: atom_id res chain seq x y z
N MET A 1 -20.99 6.24 25.54
CA MET A 1 -19.59 6.50 25.18
C MET A 1 -19.57 7.16 23.80
N GLY A 2 -18.84 8.26 23.68
CA GLY A 2 -19.06 9.32 22.70
C GLY A 2 -18.75 8.95 21.25
N GLY A 3 -19.65 9.38 20.34
CA GLY A 3 -19.42 9.42 18.91
C GLY A 3 -18.51 10.59 18.54
N LEU A 4 -17.48 10.31 17.75
CA LEU A 4 -16.53 11.29 17.24
C LEU A 4 -17.17 12.06 16.07
N ASN A 5 -17.29 13.38 16.24
CA ASN A 5 -17.68 14.33 15.22
C ASN A 5 -16.61 14.36 14.11
N LEU A 6 -17.01 14.04 12.86
CA LEU A 6 -16.25 14.43 11.68
C LEU A 6 -16.53 15.92 11.42
N GLU A 7 -15.70 16.79 11.99
CA GLU A 7 -15.66 18.18 11.53
C GLU A 7 -14.99 18.21 10.15
N VAL A 8 -15.84 18.50 9.16
CA VAL A 8 -15.47 18.90 7.81
C VAL A 8 -14.47 20.06 7.90
N VAL A 9 -13.23 19.81 7.48
CA VAL A 9 -12.19 20.83 7.30
C VAL A 9 -12.66 21.81 6.22
N LYS A 10 -13.35 22.87 6.66
CA LYS A 10 -13.79 23.98 5.83
C LYS A 10 -12.60 24.94 5.67
N VAL A 11 -11.76 24.69 4.67
CA VAL A 11 -10.69 25.61 4.28
C VAL A 11 -11.30 26.93 3.78
N ASN A 12 -11.02 27.99 4.53
CA ASN A 12 -11.49 29.35 4.31
C ASN A 12 -10.54 30.05 3.32
N PHE A 13 -11.04 30.42 2.13
CA PHE A 13 -10.26 31.08 1.09
C PHE A 13 -10.36 32.61 1.27
N ALA A 14 -9.37 33.22 1.92
CA ALA A 14 -9.26 34.66 2.01
C ALA A 14 -8.55 35.22 0.76
N PRO A 15 -9.10 36.23 0.06
CA PRO A 15 -8.41 36.88 -1.05
C PRO A 15 -7.36 37.85 -0.50
N LEU A 16 -6.09 37.50 -0.59
CA LEU A 16 -4.99 38.37 -0.22
C LEU A 16 -4.59 39.26 -1.41
N PHE A 17 -5.35 40.31 -1.67
CA PHE A 17 -4.85 41.45 -2.45
C PHE A 17 -5.12 42.76 -1.73
N PRO A 18 -4.11 43.34 -1.07
CA PRO A 18 -4.07 44.77 -0.85
C PRO A 18 -3.27 45.44 -1.98
N CYS A 19 -3.96 46.25 -2.79
CA CYS A 19 -3.33 47.33 -3.56
C CYS A 19 -2.56 48.23 -2.58
N ARG A 20 -1.24 48.33 -2.73
CA ARG A 20 -0.42 49.35 -2.07
C ARG A 20 0.24 50.24 -3.13
N ARG A 21 -0.28 51.46 -3.24
CA ARG A 21 0.39 52.63 -3.85
C ARG A 21 1.71 52.89 -3.11
N GLY A 22 2.80 53.07 -3.84
CA GLY A 22 4.07 53.55 -3.27
C GLY A 22 5.24 53.38 -4.24
N ALA A 23 5.74 54.51 -4.74
CA ALA A 23 6.83 54.64 -5.71
C ALA A 23 8.12 53.89 -5.33
N SER A 24 8.71 53.21 -6.30
CA SER A 24 10.08 52.67 -6.24
C SER A 24 11.06 53.65 -6.92
N PRO A 25 12.26 53.90 -6.36
CA PRO A 25 13.32 54.64 -7.06
C PRO A 25 13.92 53.79 -8.20
N PRO A 26 14.52 54.41 -9.24
CA PRO A 26 15.02 53.70 -10.40
C PRO A 26 16.19 52.79 -10.02
N LEU A 27 16.10 51.52 -10.41
CA LEU A 27 17.18 50.54 -10.30
C LEU A 27 18.34 50.94 -11.23
N PRO A 28 19.60 50.73 -10.82
CA PRO A 28 20.74 50.89 -11.70
C PRO A 28 20.72 49.82 -12.80
N PHE A 29 21.02 50.25 -14.03
CA PHE A 29 21.08 49.48 -15.27
C PHE A 29 21.67 48.05 -15.14
N PRO A 30 21.20 47.09 -15.96
CA PRO A 30 21.80 45.76 -16.02
C PRO A 30 23.18 45.82 -16.69
N ARG A 31 24.22 45.33 -16.00
CA ARG A 31 25.52 45.05 -16.63
C ARG A 31 25.43 43.71 -17.37
N PRO A 32 25.90 43.61 -18.63
CA PRO A 32 25.83 42.38 -19.40
C PRO A 32 26.84 41.35 -18.92
N LEU A 33 26.41 40.09 -19.04
CA LEU A 33 27.11 38.83 -18.80
C LEU A 33 28.56 38.82 -19.30
N THR A 34 29.50 38.40 -18.45
CA THR A 34 30.69 37.62 -18.85
C THR A 34 31.24 36.89 -17.62
N GLY A 35 30.73 35.69 -17.32
CA GLY A 35 31.23 34.92 -16.17
C GLY A 35 30.46 33.65 -15.78
N LEU A 36 29.38 33.30 -16.49
CA LEU A 36 28.54 32.14 -16.15
C LEU A 36 28.34 31.16 -17.31
N THR A 37 29.33 30.99 -18.19
CA THR A 37 29.18 30.08 -19.34
C THR A 37 29.91 28.75 -19.19
N ILE A 38 30.85 28.61 -18.25
CA ILE A 38 31.62 27.35 -18.06
C ILE A 38 30.93 26.40 -17.05
N PHE A 39 30.42 26.92 -15.91
CA PHE A 39 29.77 26.07 -14.90
C PHE A 39 28.30 25.71 -15.22
N GLY A 40 27.62 26.51 -16.06
CA GLY A 40 26.25 26.24 -16.51
C GLY A 40 26.19 25.15 -17.60
N THR A 41 27.16 25.15 -18.52
CA THR A 41 27.25 24.16 -19.60
C THR A 41 27.70 22.78 -19.11
N ALA A 42 28.56 22.69 -18.09
CA ALA A 42 28.95 21.42 -17.47
C ALA A 42 27.76 20.71 -16.78
N LYS A 43 26.91 21.47 -16.08
CA LYS A 43 25.67 20.94 -15.48
C LYS A 43 24.66 20.54 -16.54
N PHE A 44 24.48 21.37 -17.56
CA PHE A 44 23.61 21.06 -18.69
C PHE A 44 24.06 19.80 -19.44
N GLY A 45 25.36 19.63 -19.69
CA GLY A 45 25.92 18.44 -20.33
C GLY A 45 25.74 17.17 -19.50
N MET A 46 25.91 17.24 -18.17
CA MET A 46 25.61 16.11 -17.27
C MET A 46 24.15 15.67 -17.39
N TYR A 47 23.20 16.61 -17.36
CA TYR A 47 21.78 16.27 -17.45
C TYR A 47 21.34 15.79 -18.83
N LEU A 48 22.09 16.07 -19.89
CA LEU A 48 21.81 15.55 -21.23
C LEU A 48 22.46 14.18 -21.45
N MET A 49 23.73 14.00 -21.05
CA MET A 49 24.46 12.74 -21.23
C MET A 49 24.02 11.64 -20.26
N PHE A 50 23.60 11.99 -19.04
CA PHE A 50 23.13 11.02 -18.05
C PHE A 50 21.89 10.22 -18.51
N PRO A 51 20.78 10.84 -18.96
CA PRO A 51 19.62 10.09 -19.41
C PRO A 51 19.87 9.38 -20.75
N ILE A 52 20.63 9.99 -21.68
CA ILE A 52 20.96 9.37 -22.97
C ILE A 52 21.85 8.13 -22.76
N GLY A 53 22.85 8.22 -21.87
CA GLY A 53 23.75 7.12 -21.56
C GLY A 53 23.07 5.97 -20.83
N ILE A 54 22.23 6.28 -19.84
CA ILE A 54 21.44 5.25 -19.13
C ILE A 54 20.45 4.57 -20.07
N MET A 55 19.77 5.34 -20.94
CA MET A 55 18.89 4.77 -21.98
C MET A 55 19.66 3.94 -23.01
N TYR A 56 20.87 4.32 -23.40
CA TYR A 56 21.64 3.51 -24.34
C TYR A 56 22.12 2.21 -23.71
N TYR A 57 22.59 2.28 -22.47
CA TYR A 57 23.11 1.13 -21.73
C TYR A 57 22.03 0.10 -21.38
N PHE A 58 20.86 0.55 -20.89
CA PHE A 58 19.76 -0.35 -20.55
C PHE A 58 18.76 -0.55 -21.70
N GLY A 59 18.58 0.41 -22.61
CA GLY A 59 17.53 0.42 -23.63
C GLY A 59 17.75 -0.53 -24.80
N THR A 60 18.98 -0.95 -25.07
CA THR A 60 19.29 -1.87 -26.18
C THR A 60 19.25 -3.34 -25.78
N ASN A 61 19.13 -3.66 -24.49
CA ASN A 61 19.20 -5.04 -24.01
C ASN A 61 18.45 -5.26 -22.67
N LEU A 62 17.19 -4.79 -22.56
CA LEU A 62 16.38 -5.02 -21.36
C LEU A 62 16.07 -6.51 -21.15
N ASP A 63 15.77 -7.22 -22.24
CA ASP A 63 15.24 -8.58 -22.17
C ASP A 63 16.24 -9.55 -21.52
N SER A 64 17.50 -9.59 -21.98
CA SER A 64 18.49 -10.52 -21.39
C SER A 64 18.99 -10.13 -19.99
N ARG A 65 18.79 -8.88 -19.57
CA ARG A 65 19.29 -8.36 -18.28
C ARG A 65 18.23 -8.40 -17.19
N PHE A 66 16.96 -8.28 -17.56
CA PHE A 66 15.83 -8.28 -16.64
C PHE A 66 14.92 -9.51 -16.81
N SER A 67 15.23 -10.46 -17.71
CA SER A 67 14.54 -11.75 -17.76
C SER A 67 14.85 -12.54 -16.49
N VAL A 68 13.83 -12.74 -15.65
CA VAL A 68 13.92 -13.66 -14.52
C VAL A 68 13.68 -15.08 -15.07
N PRO A 69 14.67 -15.99 -15.01
CA PRO A 69 14.44 -17.38 -15.40
C PRO A 69 13.41 -18.00 -14.47
N ASP A 70 12.47 -18.77 -15.03
CA ASP A 70 11.37 -19.40 -14.28
C ASP A 70 10.49 -18.40 -13.50
N PHE A 71 10.33 -17.16 -13.99
CA PHE A 71 9.43 -16.15 -13.38
C PHE A 71 8.01 -16.68 -13.16
N TRP A 72 7.49 -17.42 -14.14
CA TRP A 72 6.16 -17.99 -14.07
C TRP A 72 6.23 -19.37 -13.39
N PRO A 73 5.36 -19.63 -12.39
CA PRO A 73 5.22 -20.97 -11.83
C PRO A 73 5.01 -21.98 -12.94
N LYS A 74 5.82 -23.05 -12.94
CA LYS A 74 5.74 -24.08 -13.97
C LYS A 74 4.33 -24.66 -13.97
N PRO A 75 3.77 -25.05 -15.12
CA PRO A 75 2.43 -25.60 -15.18
C PRO A 75 2.27 -26.88 -14.34
N GLU A 76 3.35 -27.55 -13.98
CA GLU A 76 3.37 -28.71 -13.09
C GLU A 76 3.20 -28.33 -11.60
N GLN A 77 3.58 -27.11 -11.24
CA GLN A 77 3.47 -26.56 -9.88
C GLN A 77 2.11 -25.89 -9.64
N THR A 78 1.30 -25.70 -10.69
CA THR A 78 -0.03 -25.11 -10.57
C THR A 78 -1.07 -26.20 -10.33
N ASN A 79 -1.99 -25.95 -9.39
CA ASN A 79 -3.13 -26.83 -9.16
C ASN A 79 -3.96 -26.94 -10.45
N LYS A 80 -4.02 -28.13 -11.04
CA LYS A 80 -4.86 -28.38 -12.22
C LYS A 80 -6.31 -28.48 -11.80
N VAL A 81 -7.17 -27.77 -12.51
CA VAL A 81 -8.62 -27.89 -12.35
C VAL A 81 -9.05 -29.19 -13.05
N PRO A 82 -9.73 -30.12 -12.36
CA PRO A 82 -10.29 -31.30 -12.99
C PRO A 82 -11.26 -30.90 -14.11
N THR A 83 -11.13 -31.51 -15.28
CA THR A 83 -11.92 -31.14 -16.48
C THR A 83 -13.04 -32.13 -16.75
N ASP A 84 -12.91 -33.37 -16.27
CA ASP A 84 -13.91 -34.42 -16.42
C ASP A 84 -15.04 -34.31 -15.39
N ARG A 85 -16.26 -34.70 -15.79
CA ARG A 85 -17.46 -34.51 -14.97
C ARG A 85 -17.42 -35.30 -13.66
N ASP A 86 -16.91 -36.52 -13.69
CA ASP A 86 -16.84 -37.38 -12.51
C ASP A 86 -15.79 -36.87 -11.50
N GLU A 87 -14.64 -36.41 -12.00
CA GLU A 87 -13.60 -35.80 -11.17
C GLU A 87 -14.07 -34.47 -10.54
N ILE A 88 -14.84 -33.67 -11.28
CA ILE A 88 -15.43 -32.43 -10.76
C ILE A 88 -16.35 -32.74 -9.58
N ASN A 89 -17.19 -33.77 -9.68
CA ASN A 89 -18.10 -34.14 -8.59
C ASN A 89 -17.33 -34.62 -7.36
N ALA A 90 -16.31 -35.45 -7.55
CA ALA A 90 -15.46 -35.95 -6.46
C ALA A 90 -14.72 -34.82 -5.72
N GLU A 91 -14.12 -33.86 -6.45
CA GLU A 91 -13.45 -32.72 -5.80
C GLU A 91 -14.47 -31.80 -5.11
N LEU A 92 -15.68 -31.66 -5.66
CA LEU A 92 -16.75 -30.86 -5.06
C LEU A 92 -17.25 -31.46 -3.74
N GLU A 93 -17.40 -32.78 -3.67
CA GLU A 93 -17.68 -33.51 -2.42
C GLU A 93 -16.57 -33.32 -1.39
N ARG A 94 -15.31 -33.45 -1.81
CA ARG A 94 -14.13 -33.19 -0.96
C ARG A 94 -14.14 -31.76 -0.42
N LEU A 95 -14.46 -30.76 -1.24
CA LEU A 95 -14.54 -29.36 -0.82
C LEU A 95 -15.71 -29.12 0.15
N ARG A 96 -16.87 -29.75 -0.07
CA ARG A 96 -18.01 -29.70 0.86
C ARG A 96 -17.64 -30.28 2.23
N ALA A 97 -17.00 -31.45 2.26
CA ALA A 97 -16.54 -32.08 3.49
C ALA A 97 -15.53 -31.18 4.24
N LYS A 98 -14.56 -30.59 3.51
CA LYS A 98 -13.60 -29.65 4.09
C LYS A 98 -14.28 -28.43 4.71
N ARG A 99 -15.28 -27.86 4.05
CA ARG A 99 -16.04 -26.71 4.56
C ARG A 99 -16.81 -27.05 5.83
N LEU A 100 -17.50 -28.19 5.86
CA LEU A 100 -18.24 -28.66 7.04
C LEU A 100 -17.29 -28.88 8.22
N TYR A 101 -16.18 -29.59 8.00
CA TYR A 101 -15.16 -29.81 9.03
C TYR A 101 -14.63 -28.50 9.63
N LEU A 102 -14.29 -27.51 8.78
CA LEU A 102 -13.81 -26.22 9.26
C LEU A 102 -14.88 -25.44 10.03
N ARG A 103 -16.15 -25.55 9.63
CA ARG A 103 -17.28 -24.94 10.35
C ARG A 103 -17.43 -25.57 11.72
N ASP A 104 -17.41 -26.90 11.80
CA ASP A 104 -17.57 -27.62 13.07
C ASP A 104 -16.41 -27.32 14.03
N ARG A 105 -15.17 -27.22 13.51
CA ARG A 105 -14.03 -26.78 14.31
C ARG A 105 -14.20 -25.37 14.86
N ARG A 106 -14.74 -24.42 14.07
CA ARG A 106 -15.01 -23.05 14.52
C ARG A 106 -16.06 -23.04 15.63
N LEU A 107 -17.18 -23.72 15.42
CA LEU A 107 -18.25 -23.83 16.41
C LEU A 107 -17.79 -24.48 17.72
N ALA A 108 -16.99 -25.55 17.63
CA ALA A 108 -16.42 -26.21 18.81
C ALA A 108 -15.46 -25.28 19.57
N ALA A 109 -14.60 -24.52 18.85
CA ALA A 109 -13.71 -23.56 19.48
C ALA A 109 -14.47 -22.39 20.13
N GLU A 110 -15.52 -21.89 19.49
CA GLU A 110 -16.39 -20.85 20.04
C GLU A 110 -17.13 -21.33 21.30
N ALA A 111 -17.69 -22.55 21.28
CA ALA A 111 -18.35 -23.14 22.45
C ALA A 111 -17.39 -23.32 23.63
N GLN A 112 -16.16 -23.79 23.37
CA GLN A 112 -15.13 -23.89 24.41
C GLN A 112 -14.70 -22.54 24.95
N ALA A 113 -14.55 -21.53 24.09
CA ALA A 113 -14.22 -20.17 24.51
C ALA A 113 -15.33 -19.55 25.37
N GLN A 114 -16.59 -19.71 24.97
CA GLN A 114 -17.75 -19.25 25.75
C GLN A 114 -17.84 -19.96 27.11
N ALA A 115 -17.64 -21.29 27.16
CA ALA A 115 -17.64 -22.03 28.43
C ALA A 115 -16.53 -21.54 29.38
N ARG A 116 -15.31 -21.29 28.86
CA ARG A 116 -14.21 -20.71 29.67
C ARG A 116 -14.53 -19.30 30.17
N GLN A 117 -15.16 -18.47 29.33
CA GLN A 117 -15.58 -17.12 29.73
C GLN A 117 -16.65 -17.16 30.83
N GLN A 118 -17.64 -18.05 30.72
CA GLN A 118 -18.67 -18.23 31.75
C GLN A 118 -18.08 -18.70 33.09
N GLN A 119 -17.13 -19.66 33.06
CA GLN A 119 -16.42 -20.10 34.26
C GLN A 119 -15.61 -18.98 34.90
N ALA A 120 -14.89 -18.18 34.10
CA ALA A 120 -14.13 -17.03 34.61
C ALA A 120 -15.04 -15.95 35.21
N GLN A 121 -16.20 -15.67 34.60
CA GLN A 121 -17.19 -14.73 35.13
C GLN A 121 -17.80 -15.23 36.45
N ALA A 122 -18.14 -16.53 36.54
CA ALA A 122 -18.67 -17.13 37.76
C ALA A 122 -17.64 -17.09 38.91
N GLN A 123 -16.36 -17.37 38.63
CA GLN A 123 -15.28 -17.26 39.61
C GLN A 123 -15.06 -15.81 40.07
N ALA A 124 -15.14 -14.84 39.15
CA ALA A 124 -15.02 -13.42 39.49
C ALA A 124 -16.18 -12.94 40.38
N GLN A 125 -17.41 -13.40 40.11
CA GLN A 125 -18.59 -13.09 40.94
C GLN A 125 -18.48 -13.70 42.34
N GLN A 126 -18.03 -14.96 42.46
CA GLN A 126 -17.81 -15.61 43.77
C GLN A 126 -16.71 -14.93 44.59
N ALA A 127 -15.65 -14.46 43.94
CA ALA A 127 -14.58 -13.72 44.61
C ALA A 127 -15.04 -12.35 45.14
N ASP A 128 -15.95 -11.66 44.45
CA ASP A 128 -16.49 -10.37 44.88
C ASP A 128 -17.48 -10.52 46.06
N ASP A 129 -18.33 -11.54 46.03
CA ASP A 129 -19.27 -11.84 47.12
C ASP A 129 -18.55 -12.18 48.44
N SER A 130 -17.41 -12.88 48.37
CA SER A 130 -16.60 -13.20 49.56
C SER A 130 -15.84 -12.01 50.17
N ARG A 131 -15.81 -10.85 49.48
CA ARG A 131 -15.16 -9.62 49.97
C ARG A 131 -16.13 -8.64 50.65
N GLN A 132 -17.44 -8.86 50.53
CA GLN A 132 -18.48 -8.06 51.19
C GLN A 132 -18.87 -8.69 52.53
#